data_AF-A0A2U3KSC4-F1
#
_entry.id   AF-A0A2U3KSC4-F1
#
_cell.length_a   1.000
_cell.length_b   1.000
_cell.length_c   1.000
_cell.angle_alpha   90.00
_cell.angle_beta   90.00
_cell.angle_gamma   90.00
#
_symmetry.space_group_name_H-M   'P 1'
#
loop_
_entity.id
_entity.type
_entity.pdbx_description
1 polymer ?
#
loop_
_entity_poly.entity_id
_entity_poly.type
_entity_poly.pdbx_seq_one_letter_code
_entity_poly.pdbx_strand_id
1 'polypeptide(L)'
;MSALRLDIEQAMGLKFPERNGEAVVRFEESVEIPHAAEMLMRGLYRDPERVRQGFKLLHQETGSMIDMLMPRRSKLREWADFLPDRPKEAESFLKETKDQLFIREQRLVQAERDLVGQLQESGLEDVFPIPLAAFGICTYREPSVKLFLKPLGRFAEMLQINPEVLRQAVRVHFLFILLLIAGVDLDGQVYARSGEDELIHWLASIYTLRYLKSQSTELIQCYQEWVKAWGGKTPNQSMFNERACEKMRAALVFWRRQLNIGWEECWHIINQMERESSNLMGFN
;
A
#
# COMPACT_ATOMS: atom_id res chain seq x y z
N MET A 1 -5.14 24.32 -2.63
CA MET A 1 -4.46 23.73 -3.81
C MET A 1 -3.51 24.70 -4.52
N SER A 2 -3.77 26.02 -4.57
CA SER A 2 -2.87 26.99 -5.24
C SER A 2 -1.45 27.05 -4.66
N ALA A 3 -1.28 27.00 -3.33
CA ALA A 3 0.04 26.99 -2.69
C ALA A 3 0.86 25.72 -3.04
N LEU A 4 0.27 24.53 -2.82
CA LEU A 4 0.91 23.25 -3.15
C LEU A 4 1.29 23.15 -4.64
N ARG A 5 0.40 23.61 -5.53
CA ARG A 5 0.67 23.64 -6.97
C ARG A 5 1.91 24.47 -7.29
N LEU A 6 1.97 25.71 -6.80
CA LEU A 6 3.08 26.61 -7.05
C LEU A 6 4.40 26.06 -6.49
N ASP A 7 4.38 25.48 -5.29
CA ASP A 7 5.56 24.86 -4.68
C ASP A 7 6.10 23.71 -5.55
N ILE A 8 5.21 22.87 -6.08
CA ILE A 8 5.55 21.74 -6.97
C ILE A 8 6.10 22.24 -8.31
N GLU A 9 5.46 23.24 -8.92
CA GLU A 9 5.90 23.88 -10.17
C GLU A 9 7.32 24.47 -10.02
N GLN A 10 7.57 25.22 -8.94
CA GLN A 10 8.88 25.80 -8.65
C GLN A 10 9.96 24.74 -8.40
N ALA A 11 9.63 23.68 -7.67
CA ALA A 11 10.59 22.61 -7.38
C ALA A 11 11.13 21.98 -8.66
N MET A 12 10.24 21.73 -9.62
CA MET A 12 10.55 21.07 -10.90
C MET A 12 11.03 22.01 -12.00
N GLY A 13 10.78 23.31 -11.88
CA GLY A 13 11.00 24.27 -12.98
C GLY A 13 10.08 24.03 -14.17
N LEU A 14 8.90 23.47 -13.92
CA LEU A 14 7.85 23.17 -14.91
C LEU A 14 6.57 23.88 -14.49
N LYS A 15 5.68 24.13 -15.46
CA LYS A 15 4.35 24.70 -15.19
C LYS A 15 3.27 23.77 -15.70
N PHE A 16 2.17 23.63 -14.96
CA PHE A 16 1.00 22.97 -15.53
C PHE A 16 0.49 23.77 -16.74
N PRO A 17 0.01 23.09 -17.81
CA PRO A 17 -0.62 23.78 -18.92
C PRO A 17 -1.89 24.47 -18.41
N GLU A 18 -2.13 25.71 -18.82
CA GLU A 18 -3.29 26.48 -18.39
C GLU A 18 -4.21 26.82 -19.57
N ARG A 19 -5.52 26.78 -19.31
CA ARG A 19 -6.55 27.31 -20.22
C ARG A 19 -7.47 28.20 -19.42
N ASN A 20 -7.60 29.47 -19.82
CA ASN A 20 -8.36 30.49 -19.09
C ASN A 20 -7.90 30.69 -17.62
N GLY A 21 -6.62 30.47 -17.33
CA GLY A 21 -6.07 30.59 -15.97
C GLY A 21 -6.26 29.37 -15.07
N GLU A 22 -6.84 28.28 -15.59
CA GLU A 22 -7.01 27.02 -14.86
C GLU A 22 -6.08 25.93 -15.41
N ALA A 23 -5.46 25.15 -14.53
CA ALA A 23 -4.60 24.04 -14.91
C ALA A 23 -5.40 22.94 -15.64
N VAL A 24 -4.95 22.57 -16.83
CA VAL A 24 -5.56 21.54 -17.69
C VAL A 24 -4.99 20.17 -17.34
N VAL A 25 -5.21 19.74 -16.09
CA VAL A 25 -4.86 18.38 -15.63
C VAL A 25 -6.05 17.76 -14.91
N ARG A 26 -6.34 16.49 -15.18
CA ARG A 26 -7.42 15.76 -14.48
C ARG A 26 -6.84 14.96 -13.33
N PHE A 27 -7.20 15.33 -12.10
CA PHE A 27 -6.86 14.57 -10.90
C PHE A 27 -8.17 14.12 -10.24
N GLU A 28 -8.46 12.82 -10.32
CA GLU A 28 -9.65 12.21 -9.78
C GLU A 28 -9.31 11.39 -8.53
N GLU A 29 -10.10 11.53 -7.48
CA GLU A 29 -10.06 10.64 -6.33
C GLU A 29 -11.31 9.78 -6.32
N SER A 30 -11.13 8.47 -6.27
CA SER A 30 -12.20 7.50 -6.36
C SER A 30 -12.23 6.58 -5.15
N VAL A 31 -13.45 6.21 -4.76
CA VAL A 31 -13.74 5.19 -3.74
C VAL A 31 -13.95 3.80 -4.36
N GLU A 32 -13.70 3.65 -5.66
CA GLU A 32 -13.68 2.36 -6.35
C GLU A 32 -12.51 1.49 -5.85
N ILE A 33 -12.67 0.18 -6.01
CA ILE A 33 -11.63 -0.81 -5.75
C ILE A 33 -11.22 -1.36 -7.11
N PRO A 34 -10.01 -1.05 -7.61
CA PRO A 34 -9.53 -1.62 -8.86
C PRO A 34 -9.24 -3.12 -8.67
N HIS A 35 -9.30 -3.89 -9.77
CA HIS A 35 -8.98 -5.32 -9.74
C HIS A 35 -7.58 -5.61 -9.14
N ALA A 36 -6.61 -4.73 -9.44
CA ALA A 36 -5.26 -4.79 -8.88
C ALA A 36 -5.20 -4.69 -7.34
N ALA A 37 -6.23 -4.16 -6.69
CA ALA A 37 -6.31 -4.05 -5.24
C ALA A 37 -7.03 -5.23 -4.58
N GLU A 38 -7.56 -6.21 -5.32
CA GLU A 38 -8.36 -7.29 -4.72
C GLU A 38 -7.62 -8.06 -3.63
N MET A 39 -6.35 -8.41 -3.84
CA MET A 39 -5.54 -9.11 -2.84
C MET A 39 -5.32 -8.26 -1.59
N LEU A 40 -5.00 -6.97 -1.77
CA LEU A 40 -4.89 -6.01 -0.66
C LEU A 40 -6.20 -5.92 0.14
N MET A 41 -7.34 -5.91 -0.54
CA MET A 41 -8.65 -5.85 0.11
C MET A 41 -9.03 -7.14 0.83
N ARG A 42 -8.54 -8.30 0.38
CA ARG A 42 -8.69 -9.59 1.07
C ARG A 42 -7.87 -9.67 2.37
N GLY A 43 -6.89 -8.80 2.55
CA GLY A 43 -6.06 -8.71 3.75
C GLY A 43 -4.93 -9.74 3.76
N LEU A 44 -4.42 -10.06 4.95
CA LEU A 44 -3.30 -11.01 5.11
C LEU A 44 -3.70 -12.46 4.84
N TYR A 45 -4.99 -12.77 4.69
CA TYR A 45 -5.45 -14.14 4.52
C TYR A 45 -5.24 -14.62 3.10
N ARG A 46 -4.51 -15.73 2.96
CA ARG A 46 -4.33 -16.42 1.68
C ARG A 46 -5.67 -16.86 1.07
N ASP A 47 -6.57 -17.37 1.91
CA ASP A 47 -7.96 -17.70 1.55
C ASP A 47 -8.94 -17.23 2.64
N PRO A 48 -9.48 -16.00 2.52
CA PRO A 48 -10.40 -15.44 3.50
C PRO A 48 -11.70 -16.24 3.67
N GLU A 49 -12.19 -16.89 2.61
CA GLU A 49 -13.42 -17.66 2.66
C GLU A 49 -13.24 -18.95 3.45
N ARG A 50 -12.11 -19.64 3.23
CA ARG A 50 -11.76 -20.84 3.98
C ARG A 50 -11.54 -20.55 5.47
N VAL A 51 -10.84 -19.45 5.79
CA VAL A 51 -10.67 -18.98 7.17
C VAL A 51 -12.03 -18.69 7.83
N ARG A 52 -12.93 -18.01 7.11
CA ARG A 52 -14.29 -17.72 7.60
C ARG A 52 -15.09 -19.01 7.85
N GLN A 53 -14.97 -20.00 6.97
CA GLN A 53 -15.61 -21.31 7.16
C GLN A 53 -15.05 -22.04 8.39
N GLY A 54 -13.74 -21.97 8.63
CA GLY A 54 -13.10 -22.54 9.82
C GLY A 54 -13.65 -21.93 11.12
N PHE A 55 -13.77 -20.60 11.20
CA PHE A 55 -14.39 -19.93 12.35
C PHE A 55 -15.87 -20.31 12.54
N LYS A 56 -16.64 -20.46 11.45
CA LYS A 56 -18.03 -20.93 11.52
C LYS A 56 -18.12 -22.35 12.09
N LEU A 57 -17.22 -23.24 11.67
CA LEU A 57 -17.17 -24.61 12.16
C LEU A 57 -16.83 -24.67 13.65
N LEU A 58 -15.83 -23.90 14.10
CA LEU A 58 -15.51 -23.77 15.53
C LEU A 58 -16.72 -23.29 16.34
N HIS A 59 -17.42 -22.28 15.86
CA HIS A 59 -18.63 -21.77 16.51
C HIS A 59 -19.73 -22.85 16.60
N GLN A 60 -19.95 -23.61 15.52
CA GLN A 60 -20.93 -24.69 15.48
C GLN A 60 -20.60 -25.83 16.44
N GLU A 61 -19.35 -26.31 16.48
CA GLU A 61 -18.96 -27.39 17.40
C GLU A 61 -18.99 -26.91 18.86
N THR A 62 -18.59 -25.66 19.13
CA THR A 62 -18.73 -25.05 20.46
C THR A 62 -20.20 -24.99 20.91
N GLY A 63 -21.10 -24.54 20.03
CA GLY A 63 -22.54 -24.51 20.31
C GLY A 63 -23.11 -25.91 20.58
N SER A 64 -22.74 -26.88 19.76
CA SER A 64 -23.12 -28.30 19.91
C SER A 64 -22.67 -28.89 21.26
N MET A 65 -21.47 -28.54 21.75
CA MET A 65 -21.02 -28.93 23.09
C MET A 65 -21.86 -28.29 24.20
N ILE A 66 -22.21 -27.01 24.06
CA ILE A 66 -23.07 -26.31 25.03
C ILE A 66 -24.46 -26.94 25.07
N ASP A 67 -25.06 -27.21 23.91
CA ASP A 67 -26.37 -27.85 23.79
C ASP A 67 -26.39 -29.25 24.40
N MET A 68 -25.26 -29.96 24.32
CA MET A 68 -25.08 -31.26 24.97
C MET A 68 -24.98 -31.14 26.50
N LEU A 69 -24.23 -30.16 27.00
CA LEU A 69 -23.94 -29.98 28.42
C LEU A 69 -25.09 -29.36 29.20
N MET A 70 -25.82 -28.41 28.61
CA MET A 70 -26.91 -27.67 29.26
C MET A 70 -28.00 -28.56 29.88
N PRO A 71 -28.61 -29.52 29.16
CA PRO A 71 -29.63 -30.40 29.74
C PRO A 71 -29.04 -31.38 30.77
N ARG A 72 -27.78 -31.77 30.60
CA ARG A 72 -27.09 -32.68 31.53
C ARG A 72 -26.68 -32.01 32.83
N ARG A 73 -26.37 -30.71 32.79
CA ARG A 73 -26.00 -29.90 33.95
C ARG A 73 -27.04 -29.98 35.06
N SER A 74 -28.33 -29.87 34.71
CA SER A 74 -29.42 -29.93 35.70
C SER A 74 -29.46 -31.27 36.42
N LYS A 75 -29.32 -32.38 35.68
CA LYS A 75 -29.35 -33.74 36.23
C LYS A 75 -28.11 -34.05 37.09
N LEU A 76 -26.94 -33.56 36.70
CA LEU A 76 -25.72 -33.67 37.50
C LEU A 76 -25.82 -32.85 38.80
N ARG A 77 -26.49 -31.70 38.76
CA ARG A 77 -26.73 -30.87 39.95
C ARG A 77 -27.66 -31.58 40.95
N GLU A 78 -28.74 -32.16 40.45
CA GLU A 78 -29.65 -32.98 41.24
C GLU A 78 -28.90 -34.12 41.93
N TRP A 79 -28.01 -34.82 41.20
CA TRP A 79 -27.22 -35.92 41.75
C TRP A 79 -26.12 -35.52 42.74
N ALA A 80 -25.74 -34.25 42.76
CA ALA A 80 -24.82 -33.72 43.76
C ALA A 80 -25.51 -33.58 45.13
N ASP A 81 -26.82 -33.26 45.12
CA ASP A 81 -27.62 -33.08 46.33
C ASP A 81 -28.31 -34.39 46.78
N PHE A 82 -28.69 -35.25 45.82
CA PHE A 82 -29.40 -36.52 46.07
C PHE A 82 -28.82 -37.65 45.24
N LEU A 83 -28.37 -38.74 45.87
CA LEU A 83 -27.82 -39.89 45.13
C LEU A 83 -28.88 -40.51 44.19
N PRO A 84 -28.48 -41.00 43.00
CA PRO A 84 -29.40 -41.59 42.04
C PRO A 84 -30.01 -42.91 42.55
N ASP A 85 -31.33 -43.05 42.43
CA ASP A 85 -32.08 -44.26 42.82
C ASP A 85 -31.67 -45.51 42.04
N ARG A 86 -31.12 -45.33 40.83
CA ARG A 86 -30.70 -46.41 39.92
C ARG A 86 -29.23 -46.23 39.53
N PRO A 87 -28.28 -46.81 40.28
CA PRO A 87 -26.85 -46.59 40.07
C PRO A 87 -26.35 -46.97 38.66
N LYS A 88 -26.89 -48.05 38.08
CA LYS A 88 -26.51 -48.51 36.73
C LYS A 88 -26.95 -47.53 35.63
N GLU A 89 -28.11 -46.91 35.77
CA GLU A 89 -28.58 -45.90 34.80
C GLU A 89 -27.75 -44.62 34.92
N ALA A 90 -27.34 -44.25 36.14
CA ALA A 90 -26.42 -43.14 36.36
C ALA A 90 -25.04 -43.39 35.75
N GLU A 91 -24.50 -44.60 35.89
CA GLU A 91 -23.25 -45.01 35.25
C GLU A 91 -23.34 -44.92 33.73
N SER A 92 -24.39 -45.48 33.12
CA SER A 92 -24.63 -45.38 31.67
C SER A 92 -24.72 -43.94 31.20
N PHE A 93 -25.47 -43.08 31.92
CA PHE A 93 -25.59 -41.66 31.60
C PHE A 93 -24.24 -40.93 31.62
N LEU A 94 -23.42 -41.18 32.66
CA LEU A 94 -22.08 -40.57 32.76
C LEU A 94 -21.17 -41.05 31.63
N LYS A 95 -21.21 -42.34 31.29
CA LYS A 95 -20.43 -42.93 30.21
C LYS A 95 -20.81 -42.35 28.84
N GLU A 96 -22.09 -42.33 28.52
CA GLU A 96 -22.59 -41.74 27.27
C GLU A 96 -22.24 -40.25 27.16
N THR A 97 -22.34 -39.51 28.27
CA THR A 97 -21.97 -38.10 28.33
C THR A 97 -20.48 -37.92 28.04
N LYS A 98 -19.63 -38.72 28.67
CA LYS A 98 -18.18 -38.69 28.44
C LYS A 98 -17.83 -39.02 26.99
N ASP A 99 -18.42 -40.08 26.44
CA ASP A 99 -18.13 -40.54 25.08
C ASP A 99 -18.57 -39.51 24.04
N GLN A 100 -19.74 -38.90 24.21
CA GLN A 100 -20.22 -37.84 23.32
C GLN A 100 -19.38 -36.57 23.43
N LEU A 101 -18.97 -36.16 24.64
CA LEU A 101 -18.09 -35.01 24.83
C LEU A 101 -16.73 -35.22 24.16
N PHE A 102 -16.15 -36.41 24.34
CA PHE A 102 -14.86 -36.75 23.75
C PHE A 102 -14.86 -36.64 22.23
N ILE A 103 -15.92 -37.12 21.56
CA ILE A 103 -16.05 -37.00 20.09
C ILE A 103 -16.13 -35.53 19.66
N ARG A 104 -16.85 -34.69 20.40
CA ARG A 104 -17.00 -33.26 20.08
C ARG A 104 -15.73 -32.48 20.33
N GLU A 105 -15.05 -32.77 21.43
CA GLU A 105 -13.73 -32.22 21.74
C GLU A 105 -12.72 -32.55 20.64
N GLN A 106 -12.67 -33.80 20.16
CA GLN A 106 -11.80 -34.17 19.05
C GLN A 106 -12.09 -33.38 17.76
N ARG A 107 -13.37 -33.18 17.42
CA ARG A 107 -13.75 -32.37 16.26
C ARG A 107 -13.37 -30.91 16.42
N LEU A 108 -13.56 -30.35 17.61
CA LEU A 108 -13.21 -28.98 17.92
C LEU A 108 -11.69 -28.76 17.84
N VAL A 109 -10.90 -29.65 18.43
CA VAL A 109 -9.42 -29.63 18.34
C VAL A 109 -8.95 -29.76 16.90
N GLN A 110 -9.60 -30.61 16.08
CA GLN A 110 -9.26 -30.73 14.66
C GLN A 110 -9.57 -29.43 13.90
N ALA A 111 -10.77 -28.87 14.09
CA ALA A 111 -11.16 -27.61 13.46
C ALA A 111 -10.24 -26.44 13.86
N GLU A 112 -9.81 -26.41 15.12
CA GLU A 112 -8.83 -25.44 15.62
C GLU A 112 -7.49 -25.61 14.92
N ARG A 113 -6.94 -26.84 14.88
CA ARG A 113 -5.67 -27.12 14.20
C ARG A 113 -5.70 -26.73 12.73
N ASP A 114 -6.78 -27.07 12.03
CA ASP A 114 -6.93 -26.76 10.61
C ASP A 114 -7.01 -25.24 10.38
N LEU A 115 -7.72 -24.51 11.24
CA LEU A 115 -7.79 -23.05 11.17
C LEU A 115 -6.44 -22.40 11.50
N VAL A 116 -5.75 -22.87 12.55
CA VAL A 116 -4.41 -22.38 12.91
C VAL A 116 -3.43 -22.61 11.77
N GLY A 117 -3.46 -23.77 11.12
CA GLY A 117 -2.65 -24.04 9.93
C GLY A 117 -2.91 -23.05 8.80
N GLN A 118 -4.19 -22.78 8.48
CA GLN A 118 -4.55 -21.78 7.46
C GLN A 118 -4.09 -20.37 7.81
N LEU A 119 -4.13 -20.00 9.09
CA LEU A 119 -3.64 -18.71 9.57
C LEU A 119 -2.11 -18.62 9.53
N GLN A 120 -1.40 -19.71 9.80
CA GLN A 120 0.07 -19.77 9.72
C GLN A 120 0.59 -19.71 8.29
N GLU A 121 -0.16 -20.24 7.33
CA GLU A 121 0.15 -20.14 5.90
C GLU A 121 -0.11 -18.76 5.30
N SER A 122 -0.67 -17.82 6.07
CA SER A 122 -1.07 -16.50 5.62
C SER A 122 0.00 -15.47 6.03
N GLY A 123 0.81 -14.99 5.07
CA GLY A 123 1.93 -14.08 5.33
C GLY A 123 1.81 -12.73 4.61
N LEU A 124 2.55 -11.72 5.09
CA LEU A 124 2.71 -10.44 4.36
C LEU A 124 3.32 -10.65 2.96
N GLU A 125 4.17 -11.67 2.82
CA GLU A 125 4.82 -12.05 1.56
C GLU A 125 3.82 -12.43 0.46
N ASP A 126 2.60 -12.88 0.82
CA ASP A 126 1.56 -13.19 -0.15
C ASP A 126 0.91 -11.95 -0.77
N VAL A 127 1.11 -10.76 -0.17
CA VAL A 127 0.46 -9.50 -0.58
C VAL A 127 1.41 -8.56 -1.32
N PHE A 128 2.73 -8.67 -1.10
CA PHE A 128 3.74 -7.75 -1.64
C PHE A 128 4.55 -8.38 -2.79
N PRO A 129 4.99 -7.58 -3.79
CA PRO A 129 4.66 -6.17 -3.99
C PRO A 129 3.23 -5.98 -4.49
N ILE A 130 2.55 -4.95 -3.98
CA ILE A 130 1.21 -4.58 -4.41
C ILE A 130 1.33 -3.82 -5.73
N PRO A 131 0.64 -4.21 -6.82
CA PRO A 131 0.72 -3.48 -8.08
C PRO A 131 0.37 -2.00 -7.87
N LEU A 132 1.16 -1.07 -8.43
CA LEU A 132 0.93 0.37 -8.25
C LEU A 132 -0.48 0.83 -8.69
N ALA A 133 -1.03 0.16 -9.70
CA ALA A 133 -2.40 0.34 -10.18
C ALA A 133 -3.48 0.06 -9.12
N ALA A 134 -3.15 -0.63 -8.02
CA ALA A 134 -4.02 -0.77 -6.85
C ALA A 134 -4.25 0.57 -6.13
N PHE A 135 -3.27 1.48 -6.18
CA PHE A 135 -3.29 2.77 -5.50
C PHE A 135 -3.66 3.93 -6.41
N GLY A 136 -3.22 3.90 -7.67
CA GLY A 136 -3.60 4.90 -8.66
C GLY A 136 -3.13 4.56 -10.08
N ILE A 137 -3.80 5.13 -11.07
CA ILE A 137 -3.50 4.94 -12.49
C ILE A 137 -3.20 6.30 -13.12
N CYS A 138 -2.06 6.38 -13.81
CA CYS A 138 -1.67 7.51 -14.64
C CYS A 138 -2.03 7.22 -16.10
N THR A 139 -2.68 8.18 -16.77
CA THR A 139 -2.87 8.17 -18.22
C THR A 139 -2.01 9.28 -18.82
N TYR A 140 -1.28 8.97 -19.89
CA TYR A 140 -0.22 9.82 -20.44
C TYR A 140 -0.66 10.58 -21.69
N ARG A 141 -1.49 9.95 -22.54
CA ARG A 141 -2.03 10.57 -23.77
C ARG A 141 -2.97 11.73 -23.45
N GLU A 142 -3.82 11.53 -22.45
CA GLU A 142 -4.58 12.57 -21.77
C GLU A 142 -4.08 12.61 -20.33
N PRO A 143 -3.13 13.51 -19.99
CA PRO A 143 -2.53 13.56 -18.66
C PRO A 143 -3.58 13.62 -17.55
N SER A 144 -3.76 12.47 -16.89
CA SER A 144 -4.73 12.34 -15.81
C SER A 144 -4.30 11.28 -14.81
N VAL A 145 -4.65 11.51 -13.55
CA VAL A 145 -4.51 10.52 -12.48
C VAL A 145 -5.87 10.19 -11.92
N LYS A 146 -6.12 8.88 -11.72
CA LYS A 146 -7.18 8.39 -10.85
C LYS A 146 -6.56 7.73 -9.63
N LEU A 147 -6.79 8.28 -8.44
CA LEU A 147 -6.29 7.78 -7.17
C LEU A 147 -7.38 6.98 -6.44
N PHE A 148 -7.07 5.79 -5.94
CA PHE A 148 -8.03 4.94 -5.24
C PHE A 148 -7.88 5.06 -3.71
N LEU A 149 -8.84 5.72 -3.07
CA LEU A 149 -8.78 6.06 -1.64
C LEU A 149 -9.02 4.85 -0.72
N LYS A 150 -9.85 3.89 -1.14
CA LYS A 150 -10.14 2.67 -0.36
C LYS A 150 -8.92 1.76 -0.23
N PRO A 151 -8.21 1.40 -1.32
CA PRO A 151 -6.94 0.67 -1.24
C PRO A 151 -5.90 1.37 -0.36
N LEU A 152 -5.75 2.69 -0.48
CA LEU A 152 -4.83 3.46 0.38
C LEU A 152 -5.23 3.37 1.87
N GLY A 153 -6.52 3.49 2.18
CA GLY A 153 -7.03 3.31 3.53
C GLY A 153 -6.76 1.90 4.07
N ARG A 154 -7.00 0.87 3.26
CA ARG A 154 -6.76 -0.52 3.66
C ARG A 154 -5.28 -0.80 3.91
N PHE A 155 -4.41 -0.31 3.05
CA PHE A 155 -2.97 -0.40 3.24
C PHE A 155 -2.52 0.32 4.52
N ALA A 156 -3.08 1.51 4.79
CA ALA A 156 -2.79 2.24 6.02
C ALA A 156 -3.20 1.46 7.27
N GLU A 157 -4.38 0.85 7.28
CA GLU A 157 -4.84 -0.02 8.37
C GLU A 157 -3.89 -1.20 8.59
N MET A 158 -3.47 -1.88 7.52
CA MET A 158 -2.58 -3.05 7.60
C MET A 158 -1.23 -2.71 8.23
N LEU A 159 -0.69 -1.53 7.94
CA LEU A 159 0.58 -1.06 8.49
C LEU A 159 0.43 -0.20 9.76
N GLN A 160 -0.80 -0.02 10.26
CA GLN A 160 -1.10 0.82 11.42
C GLN A 160 -0.57 2.26 11.28
N ILE A 161 -0.65 2.82 10.07
CA ILE A 161 -0.26 4.21 9.77
C ILE A 161 -1.50 5.09 9.58
N ASN A 162 -1.33 6.41 9.69
CA ASN A 162 -2.43 7.35 9.52
C ASN A 162 -2.90 7.41 8.04
N PRO A 163 -4.16 7.06 7.73
CA PRO A 163 -4.65 7.01 6.35
C PRO A 163 -4.70 8.38 5.66
N GLU A 164 -4.95 9.47 6.40
CA GLU A 164 -5.00 10.79 5.79
C GLU A 164 -3.60 11.30 5.42
N VAL A 165 -2.62 11.04 6.29
CA VAL A 165 -1.21 11.39 6.04
C VAL A 165 -0.67 10.61 4.86
N LEU A 166 -0.96 9.31 4.78
CA LEU A 166 -0.61 8.48 3.62
C LEU A 166 -1.25 9.04 2.34
N ARG A 167 -2.56 9.29 2.33
CA ARG A 167 -3.25 9.82 1.15
C ARG A 167 -2.64 11.15 0.71
N GLN A 168 -2.31 12.04 1.65
CA GLN A 168 -1.61 13.29 1.36
C GLN A 168 -0.25 13.05 0.68
N ALA A 169 0.59 12.17 1.24
CA ALA A 169 1.89 11.86 0.66
C ALA A 169 1.77 11.28 -0.77
N VAL A 170 0.82 10.36 -0.98
CA VAL A 170 0.58 9.75 -2.30
C VAL A 170 0.01 10.76 -3.30
N ARG A 171 -0.88 11.66 -2.88
CA ARG A 171 -1.37 12.77 -3.72
C ARG A 171 -0.23 13.64 -4.23
N VAL A 172 0.68 14.03 -3.35
CA VAL A 172 1.87 14.83 -3.71
C VAL A 172 2.69 14.09 -4.78
N HIS A 173 2.89 12.79 -4.62
CA HIS A 173 3.60 11.98 -5.61
C HIS A 173 2.97 12.01 -6.99
N PHE A 174 1.66 11.76 -7.07
CA PHE A 174 0.95 11.77 -8.34
C PHE A 174 0.83 13.17 -8.95
N LEU A 175 0.85 14.23 -8.15
CA LEU A 175 0.95 15.61 -8.65
C LEU A 175 2.32 15.87 -9.30
N PHE A 176 3.42 15.39 -8.71
CA PHE A 176 4.74 15.45 -9.36
C PHE A 176 4.78 14.65 -10.66
N ILE A 177 4.14 13.47 -10.71
CA ILE A 177 4.02 12.70 -11.95
C ILE A 177 3.23 13.47 -13.01
N LEU A 178 2.07 14.01 -12.66
CA LEU A 178 1.29 14.82 -13.59
C LEU A 178 2.10 15.99 -14.12
N LEU A 179 2.88 16.67 -13.28
CA LEU A 179 3.72 17.77 -13.73
C LEU A 179 4.87 17.30 -14.65
N LEU A 180 5.46 16.13 -14.38
CA LEU A 180 6.47 15.52 -15.27
C LEU A 180 5.94 15.29 -16.68
N ILE A 181 4.72 14.74 -16.79
CA ILE A 181 4.13 14.28 -18.05
C ILE A 181 3.27 15.35 -18.77
N ALA A 182 2.68 16.30 -18.05
CA ALA A 182 1.82 17.34 -18.60
C ALA A 182 2.51 18.71 -18.68
N GLY A 183 3.53 18.92 -17.84
CA GLY A 183 4.11 20.24 -17.63
C GLY A 183 4.75 20.82 -18.90
N VAL A 184 4.71 22.12 -19.03
CA VAL A 184 5.55 22.86 -19.98
C VAL A 184 6.82 23.29 -19.26
N ASP A 185 7.97 23.14 -19.91
CA ASP A 185 9.20 23.74 -19.39
C ASP A 185 9.23 25.26 -19.65
N LEU A 186 10.29 25.91 -19.17
CA LEU A 186 10.44 27.37 -19.28
C LEU A 186 10.50 27.88 -20.73
N ASP A 187 10.87 27.01 -21.69
CA ASP A 187 10.89 27.36 -23.11
C ASP A 187 9.58 26.95 -23.83
N GLY A 188 8.55 26.54 -23.07
CA GLY A 188 7.25 26.15 -23.59
C GLY A 188 7.19 24.75 -24.21
N GLN A 189 8.22 23.92 -24.02
CA GLN A 189 8.23 22.57 -24.59
C GLN A 189 7.46 21.58 -23.70
N VAL A 190 6.72 20.68 -24.35
CA VAL A 190 5.90 19.64 -23.73
C VAL A 190 6.65 18.32 -23.62
N TYR A 191 6.15 17.43 -22.76
CA TYR A 191 6.64 16.05 -22.67
C TYR A 191 6.23 15.25 -23.92
N ALA A 192 7.20 14.54 -24.52
CA ALA A 192 6.97 13.77 -25.75
C ALA A 192 7.46 12.31 -25.67
N ARG A 193 7.83 11.82 -24.48
CA ARG A 193 8.27 10.43 -24.27
C ARG A 193 7.10 9.50 -23.94
N SER A 194 7.31 8.19 -24.10
CA SER A 194 6.34 7.15 -23.74
C SER A 194 7.07 5.89 -23.28
N GLY A 195 6.45 5.12 -22.37
CA GLY A 195 6.97 3.80 -21.95
C GLY A 195 8.10 3.85 -20.91
N GLU A 196 8.26 4.97 -20.21
CA GLU A 196 9.31 5.22 -19.21
C GLU A 196 8.73 5.27 -17.78
N ASP A 197 7.70 4.45 -17.52
CA ASP A 197 6.88 4.54 -16.30
C ASP A 197 7.71 4.40 -15.02
N GLU A 198 8.57 3.38 -14.95
CA GLU A 198 9.45 3.16 -13.79
C GLU A 198 10.34 4.36 -13.50
N LEU A 199 10.93 4.95 -14.54
CA LEU A 199 11.79 6.11 -14.42
C LEU A 199 11.00 7.34 -13.97
N ILE A 200 9.79 7.55 -14.48
CA ILE A 200 8.94 8.69 -14.12
C ILE A 200 8.51 8.60 -12.66
N HIS A 201 8.10 7.42 -12.21
CA HIS A 201 7.81 7.17 -10.81
C HIS A 201 9.05 7.37 -9.92
N TRP A 202 10.21 6.90 -10.36
CA TRP A 202 11.46 7.11 -9.64
C TRP A 202 11.84 8.60 -9.56
N LEU A 203 11.77 9.36 -10.66
CA LEU A 203 12.02 10.81 -10.68
C LEU A 203 11.05 11.55 -9.77
N ALA A 204 9.75 11.23 -9.86
CA ALA A 204 8.72 11.80 -9.01
C ALA A 204 9.01 11.51 -7.52
N SER A 205 9.56 10.34 -7.18
CA SER A 205 9.90 10.00 -5.80
C SER A 205 10.97 10.91 -5.20
N ILE A 206 11.93 11.39 -6.01
CA ILE A 206 12.97 12.31 -5.55
C ILE A 206 12.35 13.65 -5.15
N TYR A 207 11.54 14.22 -6.03
CA TYR A 207 10.85 15.49 -5.77
C TYR A 207 9.83 15.36 -4.64
N THR A 208 9.12 14.23 -4.57
CA THR A 208 8.16 13.94 -3.49
C THR A 208 8.87 13.91 -2.14
N LEU A 209 9.91 13.10 -1.98
CA LEU A 209 10.66 13.01 -0.72
C LEU A 209 11.24 14.35 -0.30
N ARG A 210 11.78 15.12 -1.24
CA ARG A 210 12.30 16.47 -0.96
C ARG A 210 11.19 17.40 -0.45
N TYR A 211 10.03 17.39 -1.09
CA TYR A 211 8.88 18.18 -0.65
C TYR A 211 8.41 17.74 0.73
N LEU A 212 8.18 16.44 0.95
CA LEU A 212 7.69 15.94 2.24
C LEU A 212 8.67 16.19 3.39
N LYS A 213 9.99 16.20 3.11
CA LYS A 213 11.04 16.50 4.10
C LYS A 213 10.94 17.90 4.68
N SER A 214 10.38 18.87 3.95
CA SER A 214 10.12 20.22 4.50
C SER A 214 8.80 20.32 5.26
N GLN A 215 7.95 19.30 5.21
CA GLN A 215 6.61 19.31 5.80
C GLN A 215 6.52 18.55 7.12
N SER A 216 6.84 17.25 7.12
CA SER A 216 6.72 16.39 8.33
C SER A 216 7.51 15.09 8.16
N THR A 217 8.11 14.61 9.26
CA THR A 217 8.76 13.28 9.31
C THR A 217 7.75 12.14 9.16
N GLU A 218 6.52 12.30 9.65
CA GLU A 218 5.44 11.31 9.51
C GLU A 218 5.04 11.11 8.05
N LEU A 219 4.98 12.19 7.27
CA LEU A 219 4.69 12.15 5.83
C LEU A 219 5.76 11.36 5.07
N ILE A 220 7.03 11.53 5.42
CA ILE A 220 8.14 10.79 4.83
C ILE A 220 8.01 9.31 5.13
N GLN A 221 7.76 8.95 6.39
CA GLN A 221 7.62 7.55 6.80
C GLN A 221 6.46 6.88 6.05
N CYS A 222 5.28 7.50 6.03
CA CYS A 222 4.12 6.97 5.31
C CYS A 222 4.42 6.80 3.81
N TYR A 223 5.11 7.78 3.20
CA TYR A 223 5.49 7.70 1.80
C TYR A 223 6.48 6.57 1.52
N GLN A 224 7.50 6.38 2.36
CA GLN A 224 8.51 5.34 2.19
C GLN A 224 7.91 3.94 2.32
N GLU A 225 7.02 3.72 3.29
CA GLU A 225 6.29 2.45 3.40
C GLU A 225 5.43 2.19 2.16
N TRP A 226 4.77 3.21 1.63
CA TRP A 226 4.03 3.08 0.38
C TRP A 226 4.92 2.79 -0.82
N VAL A 227 6.07 3.46 -0.98
CA VAL A 227 7.05 3.17 -2.05
C VAL A 227 7.53 1.73 -1.97
N LYS A 228 7.89 1.27 -0.77
CA LYS A 228 8.31 -0.11 -0.51
C LYS A 228 7.21 -1.12 -0.88
N ALA A 229 5.96 -0.80 -0.56
CA ALA A 229 4.81 -1.68 -0.80
C ALA A 229 4.60 -2.04 -2.27
N TRP A 230 4.78 -1.11 -3.20
CA TRP A 230 4.65 -1.41 -4.62
C TRP A 230 5.96 -1.83 -5.31
N GLY A 231 7.04 -1.99 -4.54
CA GLY A 231 8.36 -2.37 -5.07
C GLY A 231 9.13 -1.20 -5.68
N GLY A 232 8.78 0.04 -5.34
CA GLY A 232 9.45 1.24 -5.81
C GLY A 232 10.87 1.39 -5.26
N LYS A 233 11.73 2.04 -6.04
CA LYS A 233 13.12 2.34 -5.64
C LYS A 233 13.18 3.65 -4.86
N THR A 234 13.68 3.60 -3.63
CA THR A 234 13.98 4.80 -2.86
C THR A 234 15.22 5.50 -3.43
N PRO A 235 15.18 6.81 -3.69
CA PRO A 235 16.34 7.57 -4.14
C PRO A 235 17.50 7.57 -3.14
N ASN A 236 18.72 7.64 -3.68
CA ASN A 236 19.93 7.75 -2.88
C ASN A 236 19.97 9.07 -2.11
N GLN A 237 20.50 9.05 -0.88
CA GLN A 237 20.56 10.25 -0.03
C GLN A 237 21.34 11.42 -0.67
N SER A 238 22.30 11.11 -1.53
CA SER A 238 23.10 12.10 -2.26
C SER A 238 22.27 12.98 -3.21
N MET A 239 21.06 12.54 -3.60
CA MET A 239 20.17 13.28 -4.50
C MET A 239 19.39 14.41 -3.79
N PHE A 240 19.46 14.51 -2.46
CA PHE A 240 18.71 15.50 -1.69
C PHE A 240 19.49 16.80 -1.39
N ASN A 241 20.76 16.92 -1.79
CA ASN A 241 21.49 18.19 -1.66
C ASN A 241 21.09 19.18 -2.78
N GLU A 242 21.28 20.49 -2.54
CA GLU A 242 20.84 21.55 -3.47
C GLU A 242 21.50 21.43 -4.86
N ARG A 243 22.80 21.18 -4.90
CA ARG A 243 23.56 21.00 -6.14
C ARG A 243 23.06 19.82 -6.98
N ALA A 244 22.77 18.68 -6.35
CA ALA A 244 22.20 17.51 -7.01
C ALA A 244 20.79 17.79 -7.54
N CYS A 245 20.03 18.65 -6.87
CA CYS A 245 18.70 19.03 -7.32
C CYS A 245 18.73 19.89 -8.58
N GLU A 246 19.65 20.85 -8.66
CA GLU A 246 19.81 21.66 -9.89
C GLU A 246 20.24 20.79 -11.07
N LYS A 247 21.18 19.87 -10.84
CA LYS A 247 21.57 18.86 -11.83
C LYS A 247 20.39 18.00 -12.25
N MET A 248 19.59 17.53 -11.29
CA MET A 248 18.44 16.68 -11.57
C MET A 248 17.40 17.42 -12.40
N ARG A 249 17.17 18.71 -12.09
CA ARG A 249 16.29 19.56 -12.88
C ARG A 249 16.81 19.74 -14.31
N ALA A 250 18.10 20.04 -14.47
CA ALA A 250 18.71 20.19 -15.80
C ALA A 250 18.66 18.88 -16.60
N ALA A 251 19.02 17.76 -15.97
CA ALA A 251 18.96 16.43 -16.58
C ALA A 251 17.53 16.04 -16.94
N LEU A 252 16.55 16.38 -16.10
CA LEU A 252 15.13 16.17 -16.37
C LEU A 252 14.67 16.94 -17.60
N VAL A 253 14.95 18.25 -17.67
CA VAL A 253 14.57 19.06 -18.84
C VAL A 253 15.24 18.55 -20.11
N PHE A 254 16.53 18.20 -20.02
CA PHE A 254 17.27 17.65 -21.15
C PHE A 254 16.70 16.30 -21.61
N TRP A 255 16.45 15.38 -20.69
CA TRP A 255 15.83 14.07 -20.94
C TRP A 255 14.44 14.21 -21.57
N ARG A 256 13.63 15.17 -21.13
CA ARG A 256 12.30 15.44 -21.70
C ARG A 256 12.38 15.91 -23.16
N ARG A 257 13.42 16.66 -23.53
CA ARG A 257 13.61 17.20 -24.88
C ARG A 257 14.31 16.22 -25.83
N GLN A 258 15.21 15.40 -25.33
CA GLN A 258 16.03 14.48 -26.14
C GLN A 258 15.42 13.09 -26.16
N LEU A 259 14.62 12.77 -27.17
CA LEU A 259 13.90 11.49 -27.27
C LEU A 259 14.83 10.28 -27.50
N ASN A 260 16.03 10.50 -28.04
CA ASN A 260 16.95 9.43 -28.43
C ASN A 260 17.97 9.06 -27.33
N ILE A 261 17.99 9.76 -26.20
CA ILE A 261 19.03 9.64 -25.16
C ILE A 261 18.42 9.09 -23.88
N GLY A 262 18.98 8.04 -23.29
CA GLY A 262 18.48 7.48 -22.04
C GLY A 262 18.66 8.42 -20.84
N TRP A 263 17.93 8.19 -19.74
CA TRP A 263 18.11 8.97 -18.51
C TRP A 263 19.54 8.93 -17.97
N GLU A 264 20.15 7.74 -17.91
CA GLU A 264 21.52 7.58 -17.39
C GLU A 264 22.54 8.40 -18.19
N GLU A 265 22.36 8.45 -19.51
CA GLU A 265 23.22 9.24 -20.39
C GLU A 265 22.96 10.74 -20.21
N CYS A 266 21.70 11.18 -20.08
CA CYS A 266 21.38 12.56 -19.74
C CYS A 266 22.01 12.98 -18.40
N TRP A 267 21.89 12.13 -17.38
CA TRP A 267 22.46 12.35 -16.06
C TRP A 267 23.99 12.43 -16.12
N HIS A 268 24.63 11.56 -16.91
CA HIS A 268 26.08 11.57 -17.10
C HIS A 268 26.55 12.86 -17.78
N ILE A 269 25.91 13.29 -18.86
CA ILE A 269 26.23 14.53 -19.59
C ILE A 269 26.19 15.73 -18.64
N ILE A 270 25.10 15.88 -17.87
CA ILE A 270 24.97 16.99 -16.92
C ILE A 270 26.07 16.95 -15.84
N ASN A 271 26.46 15.76 -15.38
CA ASN A 271 27.54 15.63 -14.41
C ASN A 271 28.93 15.93 -15.00
N GLN A 272 29.14 15.76 -16.31
CA GLN A 272 30.40 16.06 -16.97
C GLN A 272 30.61 17.56 -17.22
N MET A 273 29.55 18.30 -17.59
CA MET A 273 29.65 19.74 -17.85
C MET A 273 30.19 20.54 -16.65
N GLU A 274 29.98 20.05 -15.43
CA GLU A 274 30.54 20.65 -14.22
C GLU A 274 32.05 20.43 -14.06
N ARG A 275 32.58 19.28 -14.50
CA ARG A 275 34.01 18.97 -14.40
C ARG A 275 34.84 19.88 -15.31
N GLU A 276 34.30 20.21 -16.49
CA GLU A 276 34.94 21.12 -17.43
C GLU A 276 34.88 22.58 -16.93
N SER A 277 33.76 22.98 -16.31
CA SER A 277 33.60 24.31 -15.71
C SER A 277 34.55 24.56 -14.52
N SER A 278 34.88 23.51 -13.77
CA SER A 278 35.80 23.58 -12.62
C SER A 278 37.27 23.72 -13.04
N ASN A 279 37.63 23.23 -14.24
CA ASN A 279 38.99 23.32 -14.78
C ASN A 279 39.25 24.64 -15.53
N LEU A 280 38.20 25.37 -15.92
CA LEU A 280 38.32 26.67 -16.60
C LEU A 280 38.55 27.85 -15.65
N MET A 281 38.35 27.69 -14.32
CA MET A 281 38.72 28.69 -13.31
C MET A 281 40.09 28.45 -12.66
N GLY A 282 40.87 27.49 -13.18
CA GLY A 282 42.18 27.09 -12.66
C GLY A 282 43.38 27.67 -13.42
N PHE A 283 43.27 28.87 -14.00
CA PHE A 283 44.41 29.59 -14.57
C PHE A 283 44.52 30.99 -13.96
N ASN A 284 45.37 31.11 -12.95
CA ASN A 284 46.11 32.31 -12.60
C ASN A 284 47.58 32.07 -12.95
#